data_AF-A0A7W4FA40-F1
#
_entry.id   AF-A0A7W4FA40-F1
#
_cell.length_a   1.000
_cell.length_b   1.000
_cell.length_c   1.000
_cell.angle_alpha   90.00
_cell.angle_beta   90.00
_cell.angle_gamma   90.00
#
_symmetry.space_group_name_H-M   'P 1'
#
loop_
_entity.id
_entity.type
_entity.pdbx_description
1 polymer ?
#
loop_
_entity_poly.entity_id
_entity_poly.type
_entity_poly.pdbx_seq_one_letter_code
_entity_poly.pdbx_strand_id
1 'polypeptide(L)'
;MTALPLTEYDPPFSITRASHLVLTSRDLAASELFYTQVIGMVLTHREEDRLYLRGLEEACHHSLVIKLSKAEPHCERVGLRVFREKDLELAKLFFDRQGLENCWVEVPFQGRTLHFTDPTGTLIELCASMPVVPRLHHQVHLYRGGSAQRLDHFQLHTPHVQRAAEFYMTELGFRATDIYFNEGGMGAAFLQRKGNTQDLVYLHGPGPRLHHFGYTIPDSQEILRACDTAGNLGFGSSIERGPGRHGMGHVLYVYLRDPDGHRIELHNTPYQIIDIELETNILAPDQRQQLLPWGLPPQRKWVAEASAFADTPVEPSGEGYPLVLEEYLSRQ
;
A
#
# COMPACT_ATOMS: atom_id res chain seq x y z
N MET A 1 20.58 12.53 -15.29
CA MET A 1 19.30 12.46 -14.57
C MET A 1 18.21 12.25 -15.59
N THR A 2 17.39 11.22 -15.41
CA THR A 2 16.17 11.02 -16.22
C THR A 2 15.21 12.19 -15.93
N ALA A 3 14.51 12.68 -16.94
CA ALA A 3 13.55 13.75 -16.76
C ALA A 3 12.41 13.28 -15.83
N LEU A 4 11.95 14.19 -14.95
CA LEU A 4 10.78 13.92 -14.13
C LEU A 4 9.53 13.89 -15.00
N PRO A 5 8.68 12.86 -14.88
CA PRO A 5 7.40 12.86 -15.57
C PRO A 5 6.55 14.06 -15.16
N LEU A 6 5.83 14.66 -16.11
CA LEU A 6 4.88 15.73 -15.82
C LEU A 6 3.51 15.13 -15.53
N THR A 7 2.82 15.63 -14.51
CA THR A 7 1.47 15.17 -14.20
C THR A 7 0.47 15.62 -15.27
N GLU A 8 -0.34 14.68 -15.76
CA GLU A 8 -1.55 14.95 -16.52
C GLU A 8 -2.70 15.34 -15.58
N TYR A 9 -3.22 16.54 -15.74
CA TYR A 9 -4.27 17.07 -14.87
C TYR A 9 -5.67 16.71 -15.36
N ASP A 10 -5.81 16.32 -16.64
CA ASP A 10 -7.05 15.90 -17.27
C ASP A 10 -6.95 14.44 -17.78
N PRO A 11 -6.78 13.45 -16.88
CA PRO A 11 -6.63 12.05 -17.28
C PRO A 11 -7.90 11.51 -17.98
N PRO A 12 -7.77 10.47 -18.82
CA PRO A 12 -8.86 9.91 -19.61
C PRO A 12 -10.02 9.35 -18.77
N PHE A 13 -9.77 9.05 -17.50
CA PHE A 13 -10.77 8.65 -16.51
C PHE A 13 -10.29 9.02 -15.10
N SER A 14 -11.21 9.12 -14.14
CA SER A 14 -10.88 9.62 -12.81
C SER A 14 -10.65 8.50 -11.79
N ILE A 15 -9.38 8.25 -11.45
CA ILE A 15 -9.01 7.52 -10.23
C ILE A 15 -9.01 8.49 -9.05
N THR A 16 -9.53 8.03 -7.92
CA THR A 16 -9.76 8.86 -6.72
C THR A 16 -8.84 8.50 -5.55
N ARG A 17 -8.57 7.20 -5.32
CA ARG A 17 -7.77 6.73 -4.19
C ARG A 17 -7.40 5.25 -4.26
N ALA A 18 -6.42 4.84 -3.47
CA ALA A 18 -6.28 3.46 -3.01
C ALA A 18 -7.56 3.00 -2.28
N SER A 19 -7.95 1.74 -2.50
CA SER A 19 -9.29 1.26 -2.13
C SER A 19 -9.31 -0.01 -1.30
N HIS A 20 -8.73 -1.08 -1.81
CA HIS A 20 -8.89 -2.41 -1.26
C HIS A 20 -7.75 -3.31 -1.73
N LEU A 21 -7.51 -4.42 -1.06
CA LEU A 21 -6.62 -5.46 -1.55
C LEU A 21 -7.12 -6.85 -1.16
N VAL A 22 -6.65 -7.84 -1.90
CA VAL A 22 -6.97 -9.25 -1.68
C VAL A 22 -5.68 -10.00 -1.39
N LEU A 23 -5.57 -10.54 -0.18
CA LEU A 23 -4.46 -11.38 0.25
C LEU A 23 -4.95 -12.81 0.47
N THR A 24 -4.02 -13.75 0.48
CA THR A 24 -4.30 -15.14 0.81
C THR A 24 -3.72 -15.50 2.17
N SER A 25 -4.36 -16.44 2.85
CA SER A 25 -3.94 -16.92 4.16
C SER A 25 -4.10 -18.44 4.25
N ARG A 26 -3.19 -19.08 4.99
CA ARG A 26 -3.31 -20.50 5.34
C ARG A 26 -4.25 -20.74 6.52
N ASP A 27 -4.52 -19.72 7.34
CA ASP A 27 -5.33 -19.81 8.56
C ASP A 27 -6.15 -18.53 8.79
N LEU A 28 -7.42 -18.55 8.38
CA LEU A 28 -8.33 -17.43 8.58
C LEU A 28 -8.56 -17.10 10.06
N ALA A 29 -8.48 -18.06 10.98
CA ALA A 29 -8.68 -17.76 12.39
C ALA A 29 -7.50 -16.95 12.95
N ALA A 30 -6.27 -17.31 12.57
CA ALA A 30 -5.09 -16.54 12.91
C ALA A 30 -5.12 -15.14 12.28
N SER A 31 -5.48 -15.02 10.99
CA SER A 31 -5.60 -13.72 10.33
C SER A 31 -6.71 -12.86 10.95
N GLU A 32 -7.88 -13.42 11.25
CA GLU A 32 -8.95 -12.66 11.91
C GLU A 32 -8.49 -12.13 13.28
N LEU A 33 -7.85 -12.97 14.08
CA LEU A 33 -7.33 -12.56 15.38
C LEU A 33 -6.32 -11.41 15.22
N PHE A 34 -5.37 -11.55 14.30
CA PHE A 34 -4.35 -10.54 14.02
C PHE A 34 -4.98 -9.21 13.54
N TYR A 35 -5.79 -9.23 12.49
CA TYR A 35 -6.34 -8.01 11.92
C TYR A 35 -7.38 -7.33 12.81
N THR A 36 -8.18 -8.08 13.58
CA THR A 36 -9.19 -7.49 14.46
C THR A 36 -8.65 -7.05 15.82
N GLN A 37 -7.66 -7.76 16.39
CA GLN A 37 -7.15 -7.45 17.72
C GLN A 37 -5.87 -6.63 17.69
N VAL A 38 -4.92 -6.94 16.80
CA VAL A 38 -3.62 -6.25 16.74
C VAL A 38 -3.74 -5.00 15.88
N ILE A 39 -4.23 -5.15 14.65
CA ILE A 39 -4.36 -4.02 13.71
C ILE A 39 -5.57 -3.15 14.06
N GLY A 40 -6.61 -3.74 14.67
CA GLY A 40 -7.80 -3.01 15.11
C GLY A 40 -8.82 -2.76 14.01
N MET A 41 -8.86 -3.62 12.99
CA MET A 41 -9.83 -3.55 11.90
C MET A 41 -11.19 -4.10 12.31
N VAL A 42 -12.22 -3.67 11.59
CA VAL A 42 -13.60 -4.15 11.73
C VAL A 42 -13.82 -5.30 10.76
N LEU A 43 -14.21 -6.46 11.27
CA LEU A 43 -14.74 -7.56 10.44
C LEU A 43 -16.14 -7.16 9.94
N THR A 44 -16.26 -6.85 8.66
CA THR A 44 -17.55 -6.51 8.04
C THR A 44 -18.38 -7.76 7.75
N HIS A 45 -17.74 -8.77 7.19
CA HIS A 45 -18.40 -10.00 6.76
C HIS A 45 -17.42 -11.18 6.85
N ARG A 46 -17.96 -12.36 7.12
CA ARG A 46 -17.21 -13.61 7.19
C ARG A 46 -17.96 -14.67 6.41
N GLU A 47 -17.22 -15.35 5.54
CA GLU A 47 -17.65 -16.56 4.86
C GLU A 47 -16.77 -17.74 5.30
N GLU A 48 -17.00 -18.93 4.76
CA GLU A 48 -16.21 -20.13 5.10
C GLU A 48 -14.77 -20.02 4.62
N ASP A 49 -14.54 -19.40 3.45
CA ASP A 49 -13.26 -19.33 2.76
C ASP A 49 -12.64 -17.93 2.73
N ARG A 50 -13.25 -16.93 3.38
CA ARG A 50 -12.73 -15.56 3.37
C ARG A 50 -13.25 -14.65 4.47
N LEU A 51 -12.47 -13.61 4.75
CA LEU A 51 -12.78 -12.50 5.65
C LEU A 51 -12.84 -11.19 4.87
N TYR A 52 -13.80 -10.34 5.21
CA TYR A 52 -13.92 -8.98 4.69
C TYR A 52 -13.75 -7.99 5.83
N LEU A 53 -12.67 -7.21 5.80
CA LEU A 53 -12.33 -6.25 6.84
C LEU A 53 -12.26 -4.82 6.31
N ARG A 54 -12.50 -3.86 7.19
CA ARG A 54 -12.37 -2.41 6.90
C ARG A 54 -11.81 -1.64 8.09
N GLY A 55 -11.28 -0.45 7.83
CA GLY A 55 -10.98 0.51 8.89
C GLY A 55 -12.22 1.16 9.51
N LEU A 56 -12.08 1.73 10.71
CA LEU A 56 -13.16 2.35 11.50
C LEU A 56 -13.80 3.58 10.83
N GLU A 57 -13.04 4.31 10.03
CA GLU A 57 -13.50 5.45 9.23
C GLU A 57 -14.10 5.04 7.89
N GLU A 58 -14.08 3.77 7.51
CA GLU A 58 -14.49 3.37 6.17
C GLU A 58 -15.99 3.09 6.09
N ALA A 59 -16.60 3.64 5.05
CA ALA A 59 -18.01 3.39 4.73
C ALA A 59 -18.17 2.26 3.71
N CYS A 60 -17.18 2.02 2.85
CA CYS A 60 -17.22 0.90 1.90
C CYS A 60 -17.18 -0.44 2.64
N HIS A 61 -17.80 -1.48 2.06
CA HIS A 61 -17.92 -2.81 2.66
C HIS A 61 -16.58 -3.33 3.19
N HIS A 62 -15.51 -3.17 2.44
CA HIS A 62 -14.20 -3.67 2.81
C HIS A 62 -13.08 -2.87 2.14
N SER A 63 -11.91 -2.91 2.77
CA SER A 63 -10.63 -2.49 2.22
C SER A 63 -9.56 -3.59 2.31
N LEU A 64 -9.88 -4.70 2.97
CA LEU A 64 -9.05 -5.90 3.00
C LEU A 64 -9.92 -7.14 2.87
N VAL A 65 -9.55 -8.00 1.92
CA VAL A 65 -10.09 -9.36 1.82
C VAL A 65 -8.95 -10.34 2.12
N ILE A 66 -9.19 -11.26 3.04
CA ILE A 66 -8.29 -12.40 3.29
C ILE A 66 -8.98 -13.66 2.80
N LYS A 67 -8.41 -14.35 1.82
CA LYS A 67 -8.92 -15.61 1.28
C LYS A 67 -8.13 -16.80 1.80
N LEU A 68 -8.82 -17.88 2.15
CA LEU A 68 -8.20 -19.14 2.51
C LEU A 68 -7.55 -19.76 1.26
N SER A 69 -6.26 -20.08 1.36
CA SER A 69 -5.51 -20.77 0.31
C SER A 69 -4.54 -21.78 0.92
N LYS A 70 -4.31 -22.87 0.19
CA LYS A 70 -3.28 -23.86 0.51
C LYS A 70 -1.96 -23.59 -0.24
N ALA A 71 -1.98 -22.67 -1.20
CA ALA A 71 -0.79 -22.26 -1.93
C ALA A 71 0.11 -21.38 -1.05
N GLU A 72 1.29 -21.04 -1.56
CA GLU A 72 2.14 -20.04 -0.91
C GLU A 72 1.38 -18.69 -0.82
N PRO A 73 1.41 -18.01 0.34
CA PRO A 73 0.74 -16.73 0.53
C PRO A 73 1.23 -15.68 -0.46
N HIS A 74 0.26 -15.02 -1.08
CA HIS A 74 0.45 -14.01 -2.09
C HIS A 74 -0.66 -12.97 -2.03
N CYS A 75 -0.39 -11.82 -2.63
CA CYS A 75 -1.39 -10.82 -2.94
C CYS A 75 -2.06 -11.20 -4.26
N GLU A 76 -3.38 -11.36 -4.29
CA GLU A 76 -4.08 -11.56 -5.56
C GLU A 76 -4.07 -10.25 -6.36
N ARG A 77 -4.51 -9.14 -5.75
CA ARG A 77 -4.59 -7.81 -6.40
C ARG A 77 -4.60 -6.67 -5.37
N VAL A 78 -4.16 -5.50 -5.80
CA VAL A 78 -4.42 -4.22 -5.12
C VAL A 78 -5.43 -3.40 -5.92
N GLY A 79 -6.26 -2.62 -5.23
CA GLY A 79 -7.46 -2.02 -5.79
C GLY A 79 -7.49 -0.51 -5.66
N LEU A 80 -7.94 0.17 -6.71
CA LEU A 80 -8.16 1.62 -6.76
C LEU A 80 -9.64 1.95 -6.99
N ARG A 81 -10.10 3.06 -6.42
CA ARG A 81 -11.44 3.60 -6.70
C ARG A 81 -11.41 4.50 -7.91
N VAL A 82 -12.30 4.26 -8.86
CA VAL A 82 -12.67 5.29 -9.85
C VAL A 82 -13.88 6.07 -9.38
N PHE A 83 -14.07 7.28 -9.92
CA PHE A 83 -15.09 8.20 -9.42
C PHE A 83 -16.53 7.73 -9.71
N ARG A 84 -16.80 7.20 -10.90
CA ARG A 84 -18.11 6.72 -11.35
C ARG A 84 -17.98 5.47 -12.21
N GLU A 85 -19.07 4.74 -12.41
CA GLU A 85 -19.06 3.55 -13.28
C GLU A 85 -18.64 3.86 -14.73
N LYS A 86 -18.97 5.05 -15.25
CA LYS A 86 -18.50 5.50 -16.57
C LYS A 86 -16.97 5.53 -16.68
N ASP A 87 -16.26 5.79 -15.57
CA ASP A 87 -14.81 5.85 -15.55
C ASP A 87 -14.20 4.45 -15.75
N LEU A 88 -14.93 3.37 -15.40
CA LEU A 88 -14.51 2.01 -15.70
C LEU A 88 -14.58 1.71 -17.21
N GLU A 89 -15.58 2.22 -17.92
CA GLU A 89 -15.70 2.05 -19.37
C GLU A 89 -14.61 2.84 -20.11
N LEU A 90 -14.34 4.06 -19.65
CA LEU A 90 -13.23 4.87 -20.15
C LEU A 90 -11.88 4.21 -19.87
N ALA A 91 -11.70 3.64 -18.67
CA ALA A 91 -10.51 2.87 -18.32
C ALA A 91 -10.34 1.65 -19.23
N LYS A 92 -11.41 0.87 -19.45
CA LYS A 92 -11.42 -0.26 -20.39
C LYS A 92 -10.95 0.16 -21.79
N LEU A 93 -11.54 1.21 -22.35
CA LEU A 93 -11.18 1.73 -23.67
C LEU A 93 -9.75 2.26 -23.71
N PHE A 94 -9.29 2.90 -22.65
CA PHE A 94 -7.92 3.38 -22.54
C PHE A 94 -6.92 2.20 -22.53
N PHE A 95 -7.15 1.20 -21.69
CA PHE A 95 -6.28 0.01 -21.61
C PHE A 95 -6.27 -0.81 -22.90
N ASP A 96 -7.42 -0.96 -23.56
CA ASP A 96 -7.51 -1.64 -24.86
C ASP A 96 -6.68 -0.93 -25.94
N ARG A 97 -6.72 0.40 -25.97
CA ARG A 97 -5.92 1.20 -26.92
C ARG A 97 -4.42 1.13 -26.63
N GLN A 98 -4.04 1.04 -25.36
CA GLN A 98 -2.65 0.87 -24.93
C GLN A 98 -2.16 -0.58 -25.06
N GLY A 99 -3.03 -1.54 -25.39
CA GLY A 99 -2.70 -2.96 -25.45
C GLY A 99 -2.38 -3.58 -24.08
N LEU A 100 -2.87 -2.99 -22.99
CA LEU A 100 -2.69 -3.52 -21.64
C LEU A 100 -3.68 -4.66 -21.38
N GLU A 101 -3.22 -5.73 -20.72
CA GLU A 101 -4.09 -6.82 -20.29
C GLU A 101 -5.15 -6.29 -19.33
N ASN A 102 -6.41 -6.55 -19.65
CA ASN A 102 -7.54 -6.13 -18.83
C ASN A 102 -8.77 -7.01 -19.07
N CYS A 103 -9.62 -7.18 -18.05
CA CYS A 103 -10.85 -7.96 -18.16
C CYS A 103 -11.91 -7.52 -17.13
N TRP A 104 -13.18 -7.68 -17.50
CA TRP A 104 -14.29 -7.51 -16.56
C TRP A 104 -14.41 -8.73 -15.67
N VAL A 105 -14.67 -8.50 -14.38
CA VAL A 105 -14.86 -9.56 -13.39
C VAL A 105 -16.03 -9.24 -12.46
N GLU A 106 -16.60 -10.30 -11.89
CA GLU A 106 -17.57 -10.21 -10.81
C GLU A 106 -16.85 -10.45 -9.48
N VAL A 107 -16.93 -9.47 -8.57
CA VAL A 107 -16.30 -9.53 -7.25
C VAL A 107 -17.37 -9.30 -6.18
N PRO A 108 -17.50 -10.19 -5.19
CA PRO A 108 -18.51 -10.04 -4.14
C PRO A 108 -18.39 -8.69 -3.42
N PHE A 109 -19.55 -8.09 -3.14
CA PHE A 109 -19.67 -6.77 -2.49
C PHE A 109 -18.99 -5.62 -3.25
N GLN A 110 -18.76 -5.77 -4.55
CA GLN A 110 -18.36 -4.68 -5.43
C GLN A 110 -19.38 -4.50 -6.53
N GLY A 111 -19.51 -3.28 -7.03
CA GLY A 111 -20.16 -3.05 -8.31
C GLY A 111 -19.31 -3.60 -9.45
N ARG A 112 -19.61 -3.16 -10.67
CA ARG A 112 -18.83 -3.53 -11.86
C ARG A 112 -17.34 -3.29 -11.60
N THR A 113 -16.52 -4.29 -11.90
CA THR A 113 -15.10 -4.32 -11.53
C THR A 113 -14.25 -4.67 -12.75
N LEU A 114 -13.18 -3.90 -12.96
CA LEU A 114 -12.24 -4.07 -14.06
C LEU A 114 -10.87 -4.44 -13.51
N HIS A 115 -10.36 -5.58 -13.93
CA HIS A 115 -8.97 -5.97 -13.70
C HIS A 115 -8.10 -5.42 -14.83
N PHE A 116 -6.91 -4.94 -14.48
CA PHE A 116 -5.85 -4.71 -15.46
C PHE A 116 -4.47 -5.02 -14.85
N THR A 117 -3.47 -5.18 -15.72
CA THR A 117 -2.07 -5.32 -15.34
C THR A 117 -1.33 -4.04 -15.75
N ASP A 118 -0.69 -3.38 -14.79
CA ASP A 118 0.04 -2.14 -15.08
C ASP A 118 1.33 -2.42 -15.90
N PRO A 119 1.99 -1.38 -16.44
CA PRO A 119 3.20 -1.58 -17.26
C PRO A 119 4.39 -2.19 -16.51
N THR A 120 4.33 -2.31 -15.19
CA THR A 120 5.34 -2.95 -14.35
C THR A 120 4.95 -4.36 -13.91
N GLY A 121 3.81 -4.87 -14.37
CA GLY A 121 3.28 -6.19 -14.03
C GLY A 121 2.40 -6.21 -12.77
N THR A 122 2.17 -5.08 -12.12
CA THR A 122 1.33 -5.06 -10.90
C THR A 122 -0.12 -5.36 -11.28
N LEU A 123 -0.74 -6.29 -10.55
CA LEU A 123 -2.14 -6.65 -10.75
C LEU A 123 -3.04 -5.64 -10.02
N ILE A 124 -3.79 -4.84 -10.79
CA ILE A 124 -4.66 -3.77 -10.28
C ILE A 124 -6.13 -4.09 -10.51
N GLU A 125 -6.97 -3.76 -9.54
CA GLU A 125 -8.43 -3.82 -9.62
C GLU A 125 -9.05 -2.43 -9.56
N LEU A 126 -9.97 -2.12 -10.46
CA LEU A 126 -10.73 -0.86 -10.48
C LEU A 126 -12.21 -1.13 -10.17
N CYS A 127 -12.76 -0.42 -9.20
CA CYS A 127 -14.20 -0.42 -8.95
C CYS A 127 -14.72 0.98 -8.62
N ALA A 128 -15.98 1.24 -8.96
CA ALA A 128 -16.62 2.55 -8.75
C ALA A 128 -17.57 2.57 -7.54
N SER A 129 -18.12 1.42 -7.15
CA SER A 129 -19.11 1.28 -6.08
C SER A 129 -18.87 0.00 -5.25
N MET A 130 -19.25 0.06 -3.99
CA MET A 130 -19.33 -1.06 -3.03
C MET A 130 -20.54 -0.75 -2.13
N PRO A 131 -21.25 -1.75 -1.56
CA PRO A 131 -22.23 -1.50 -0.52
C PRO A 131 -21.60 -0.69 0.62
N VAL A 132 -22.38 0.23 1.19
CA VAL A 132 -21.94 1.02 2.33
C VAL A 132 -22.47 0.45 3.64
N VAL A 133 -21.65 0.60 4.68
CA VAL A 133 -21.90 0.15 6.04
C VAL A 133 -21.65 1.32 7.01
N PRO A 134 -22.27 1.34 8.20
CA PRO A 134 -22.05 2.40 9.17
C PRO A 134 -20.56 2.55 9.53
N ARG A 135 -20.07 3.79 9.50
CA ARG A 135 -18.72 4.13 9.96
C ARG A 135 -18.69 4.06 11.50
N LEU A 136 -17.58 3.60 12.06
CA LEU A 136 -17.43 3.39 13.51
C LEU A 136 -16.45 4.38 14.17
N HIS A 137 -15.92 5.35 13.42
CA HIS A 137 -14.92 6.34 13.89
C HIS A 137 -15.31 7.18 15.13
N HIS A 138 -16.60 7.25 15.47
CA HIS A 138 -17.10 7.92 16.68
C HIS A 138 -17.41 6.95 17.84
N GLN A 139 -17.36 5.63 17.60
CA GLN A 139 -17.64 4.57 18.57
C GLN A 139 -16.35 4.09 19.21
N VAL A 140 -15.64 5.01 19.89
CA VAL A 140 -14.31 4.78 20.48
C VAL A 140 -14.27 3.61 21.49
N HIS A 141 -15.41 3.24 22.07
CA HIS A 141 -15.54 2.08 22.95
C HIS A 141 -15.36 0.73 22.24
N LEU A 142 -15.39 0.70 20.90
CA LEU A 142 -15.16 -0.50 20.08
C LEU A 142 -13.70 -0.64 19.62
N TYR A 143 -12.85 0.34 19.89
CA TYR A 143 -11.49 0.40 19.37
C TYR A 143 -10.59 -0.65 20.04
N ARG A 144 -9.73 -1.29 19.23
CA ARG A 144 -8.84 -2.39 19.62
C ARG A 144 -7.47 -2.20 18.98
N GLY A 145 -6.42 -2.72 19.63
CA GLY A 145 -5.07 -2.74 19.05
C GLY A 145 -4.62 -1.38 18.54
N GLY A 146 -4.23 -1.33 17.27
CA GLY A 146 -3.83 -0.11 16.56
C GLY A 146 -4.96 0.79 16.07
N SER A 147 -6.22 0.40 16.28
CA SER A 147 -7.41 1.18 15.92
C SER A 147 -7.37 1.71 14.47
N ALA A 148 -7.06 0.84 13.50
CA ALA A 148 -6.97 1.19 12.09
C ALA A 148 -8.20 1.96 11.59
N GLN A 149 -8.00 3.17 11.09
CA GLN A 149 -9.05 4.08 10.67
C GLN A 149 -9.42 3.90 9.20
N ARG A 150 -8.47 4.05 8.28
CA ARG A 150 -8.73 3.93 6.84
C ARG A 150 -7.48 3.43 6.12
N LEU A 151 -7.69 2.62 5.08
CA LEU A 151 -6.62 2.28 4.15
C LEU A 151 -6.05 3.57 3.53
N ASP A 152 -4.73 3.69 3.59
CA ASP A 152 -4.02 4.87 3.11
C ASP A 152 -3.38 4.62 1.74
N HIS A 153 -2.57 3.58 1.62
CA HIS A 153 -1.76 3.37 0.41
C HIS A 153 -1.29 1.93 0.24
N PHE A 154 -0.73 1.66 -0.94
CA PHE A 154 0.09 0.48 -1.22
C PHE A 154 1.51 0.90 -1.55
N GLN A 155 2.49 0.12 -1.07
CA GLN A 155 3.86 0.21 -1.56
C GLN A 155 4.21 -1.07 -2.34
N LEU A 156 4.75 -0.87 -3.54
CA LEU A 156 4.97 -1.89 -4.55
C LEU A 156 6.45 -1.91 -4.93
N HIS A 157 7.02 -3.10 -5.05
CA HIS A 157 8.35 -3.28 -5.63
C HIS A 157 8.28 -3.43 -7.14
N THR A 158 9.21 -2.77 -7.82
CA THR A 158 9.48 -2.95 -9.25
C THR A 158 10.94 -2.59 -9.57
N PRO A 159 11.59 -3.28 -10.52
CA PRO A 159 12.88 -2.81 -11.03
C PRO A 159 12.73 -1.52 -11.85
N HIS A 160 11.53 -1.20 -12.34
CA HIS A 160 11.26 -0.14 -13.32
C HIS A 160 10.44 1.02 -12.73
N VAL A 161 10.92 1.64 -11.64
CA VAL A 161 10.20 2.73 -10.92
C VAL A 161 9.87 3.91 -11.84
N GLN A 162 10.81 4.31 -12.70
CA GLN A 162 10.59 5.37 -13.69
C GLN A 162 9.39 5.06 -14.60
N ARG A 163 9.26 3.82 -15.08
CA ARG A 163 8.16 3.40 -15.95
C ARG A 163 6.81 3.45 -15.23
N ALA A 164 6.78 3.09 -13.94
CA ALA A 164 5.59 3.26 -13.12
C ALA A 164 5.23 4.74 -12.97
N ALA A 165 6.20 5.58 -12.60
CA ALA A 165 6.00 7.01 -12.43
C ALA A 165 5.49 7.66 -13.73
N GLU A 166 6.09 7.34 -14.88
CA GLU A 166 5.62 7.79 -16.20
C GLU A 166 4.15 7.42 -16.41
N PHE A 167 3.80 6.14 -16.31
CA PHE A 167 2.42 5.69 -16.53
C PHE A 167 1.41 6.38 -15.60
N TYR A 168 1.66 6.36 -14.29
CA TYR A 168 0.68 6.89 -13.34
C TYR A 168 0.60 8.42 -13.38
N MET A 169 1.70 9.12 -13.64
CA MET A 169 1.71 10.58 -13.68
C MET A 169 1.23 11.13 -15.02
N THR A 170 1.76 10.65 -16.14
CA THR A 170 1.48 11.22 -17.47
C THR A 170 0.19 10.68 -18.09
N GLU A 171 -0.26 9.50 -17.69
CA GLU A 171 -1.46 8.89 -18.29
C GLU A 171 -2.66 8.88 -17.34
N LEU A 172 -2.43 8.68 -16.03
CA LEU A 172 -3.50 8.48 -15.04
C LEU A 172 -3.64 9.61 -14.02
N GLY A 173 -2.84 10.67 -14.16
CA GLY A 173 -2.91 11.90 -13.40
C GLY A 173 -2.55 11.81 -11.93
N PHE A 174 -1.80 10.79 -11.50
CA PHE A 174 -1.22 10.80 -10.16
C PHE A 174 -0.18 11.91 -10.04
N ARG A 175 -0.17 12.61 -8.91
CA ARG A 175 0.84 13.61 -8.60
C ARG A 175 1.92 12.98 -7.74
N ALA A 176 3.19 13.25 -8.04
CA ALA A 176 4.29 12.85 -7.18
C ALA A 176 4.50 13.87 -6.06
N THR A 177 4.47 13.43 -4.81
CA THR A 177 4.81 14.28 -3.66
C THR A 177 6.30 14.25 -3.41
N ASP A 178 6.88 13.05 -3.45
CA ASP A 178 8.28 12.79 -3.16
C ASP A 178 8.82 11.81 -4.21
N ILE A 179 10.01 12.11 -4.74
CA ILE A 179 10.78 11.21 -5.58
C ILE A 179 12.17 11.09 -5.00
N TYR A 180 12.61 9.85 -4.77
CA TYR A 180 13.95 9.53 -4.32
C TYR A 180 14.77 9.00 -5.49
N PHE A 181 15.96 9.57 -5.71
CA PHE A 181 16.95 9.05 -6.64
C PHE A 181 18.06 8.32 -5.89
N ASN A 182 18.41 7.11 -6.35
CA ASN A 182 19.64 6.41 -5.97
C ASN A 182 20.70 6.57 -7.09
N GLU A 183 21.88 5.96 -6.92
CA GLU A 183 22.94 6.00 -7.95
C GLU A 183 22.51 5.35 -9.28
N GLY A 184 21.55 4.43 -9.24
CA GLY A 184 21.00 3.71 -10.40
C GLY A 184 19.81 4.40 -11.08
N GLY A 185 19.35 5.54 -10.60
CA GLY A 185 18.20 6.26 -11.15
C GLY A 185 17.08 6.49 -10.13
N MET A 186 15.82 6.47 -10.58
CA MET A 186 14.68 6.66 -9.69
C MET A 186 14.53 5.46 -8.76
N GLY A 187 14.80 5.67 -7.47
CA GLY A 187 14.75 4.64 -6.43
C GLY A 187 13.38 4.51 -5.78
N ALA A 188 12.62 5.60 -5.67
CA ALA A 188 11.22 5.56 -5.24
C ALA A 188 10.39 6.71 -5.80
N ALA A 189 9.09 6.49 -5.97
CA ALA A 189 8.11 7.51 -6.34
C ALA A 189 6.85 7.38 -5.48
N PHE A 190 6.47 8.47 -4.80
CA PHE A 190 5.30 8.59 -3.93
C PHE A 190 4.19 9.31 -4.68
N LEU A 191 3.15 8.59 -5.05
CA LEU A 191 2.14 9.02 -6.03
C LEU A 191 0.76 9.11 -5.37
N GLN A 192 0.06 10.24 -5.55
CA GLN A 192 -1.22 10.52 -4.88
C GLN A 192 -2.31 11.04 -5.81
N ARG A 193 -3.56 10.77 -5.42
CA ARG A 193 -4.82 11.33 -5.97
C ARG A 193 -5.71 11.95 -4.88
N LYS A 194 -5.66 11.44 -3.64
CA LYS A 194 -6.60 11.81 -2.57
C LYS A 194 -6.21 13.02 -1.72
N GLY A 195 -5.16 13.75 -2.10
CA GLY A 195 -4.73 14.98 -1.40
C GLY A 195 -3.94 14.73 -0.12
N ASN A 196 -3.40 13.52 0.06
CA ASN A 196 -2.36 13.23 1.04
C ASN A 196 -1.09 12.75 0.34
N THR A 197 -0.12 12.22 1.09
CA THR A 197 1.23 11.97 0.56
C THR A 197 1.28 10.87 -0.50
N GLN A 198 0.43 9.86 -0.41
CA GLN A 198 0.54 8.70 -1.29
C GLN A 198 -0.75 7.88 -1.32
N ASP A 199 -1.11 7.40 -2.51
CA ASP A 199 -2.01 6.27 -2.76
C ASP A 199 -1.22 5.04 -3.22
N LEU A 200 -0.20 5.28 -4.06
CA LEU A 200 0.74 4.28 -4.55
C LEU A 200 2.16 4.76 -4.30
N VAL A 201 3.00 3.86 -3.81
CA VAL A 201 4.45 4.05 -3.72
C VAL A 201 5.13 2.98 -4.53
N TYR A 202 5.92 3.36 -5.53
CA TYR A 202 6.80 2.42 -6.22
C TYR A 202 8.19 2.54 -5.64
N LEU A 203 8.75 1.42 -5.20
CA LEU A 203 10.09 1.32 -4.63
C LEU A 203 10.92 0.37 -5.50
N HIS A 204 12.17 0.75 -5.75
CA HIS A 204 13.10 -0.08 -6.52
C HIS A 204 13.39 -1.39 -5.79
N GLY A 205 13.13 -2.50 -6.46
CA GLY A 205 13.37 -3.85 -5.94
C GLY A 205 12.77 -4.91 -6.85
N PRO A 206 13.00 -6.22 -6.58
CA PRO A 206 12.51 -7.29 -7.42
C PRO A 206 10.99 -7.25 -7.41
N GLY A 207 10.38 -7.30 -8.59
CA GLY A 207 8.96 -7.00 -8.73
C GLY A 207 8.34 -7.62 -9.98
N PRO A 208 7.01 -7.53 -10.11
CA PRO A 208 6.09 -6.83 -9.22
C PRO A 208 5.86 -7.61 -7.91
N ARG A 209 5.92 -6.91 -6.76
CA ARG A 209 5.57 -7.47 -5.45
C ARG A 209 4.93 -6.43 -4.55
N LEU A 210 4.00 -6.82 -3.69
CA LEU A 210 3.44 -5.95 -2.66
C LEU A 210 4.43 -5.87 -1.48
N HIS A 211 5.11 -4.73 -1.33
CA HIS A 211 5.99 -4.49 -0.18
C HIS A 211 5.16 -4.37 1.09
N HIS A 212 4.14 -3.50 1.11
CA HIS A 212 3.20 -3.36 2.22
C HIS A 212 1.95 -2.57 1.81
N PHE A 213 0.99 -2.53 2.71
CA PHE A 213 -0.17 -1.66 2.65
C PHE A 213 -0.32 -0.92 3.99
N GLY A 214 -0.77 0.33 3.94
CA GLY A 214 -0.80 1.21 5.11
C GLY A 214 -2.22 1.50 5.59
N TYR A 215 -2.42 1.55 6.90
CA TYR A 215 -3.63 2.07 7.53
C TYR A 215 -3.29 3.24 8.46
N THR A 216 -4.09 4.30 8.37
CA THR A 216 -3.96 5.40 9.34
C THR A 216 -4.50 4.99 10.71
N ILE A 217 -3.96 5.62 11.75
CA ILE A 217 -4.41 5.49 13.15
C ILE A 217 -4.78 6.88 13.70
N PRO A 218 -5.62 6.96 14.75
CA PRO A 218 -6.06 8.25 15.29
C PRO A 218 -4.94 8.99 16.03
N ASP A 219 -4.08 8.28 16.77
CA ASP A 219 -2.93 8.87 17.47
C ASP A 219 -1.75 7.89 17.56
N SER A 220 -0.56 8.46 17.72
CA SER A 220 0.69 7.77 18.02
C SER A 220 0.62 6.69 19.11
N GLN A 221 -0.20 6.88 20.16
CA GLN A 221 -0.32 5.91 21.24
C GLN A 221 -0.88 4.55 20.77
N GLU A 222 -1.67 4.54 19.69
CA GLU A 222 -2.20 3.31 19.12
C GLU A 222 -1.12 2.43 18.50
N ILE A 223 0.04 2.99 18.10
CA ILE A 223 1.20 2.19 17.68
C ILE A 223 1.69 1.33 18.84
N LEU A 224 1.84 1.93 20.02
CA LEU A 224 2.30 1.20 21.21
C LEU A 224 1.27 0.16 21.63
N ARG A 225 -0.01 0.53 21.61
CA ARG A 225 -1.11 -0.40 21.90
C ARG A 225 -1.14 -1.59 20.94
N ALA A 226 -0.90 -1.38 19.64
CA ALA A 226 -0.78 -2.46 18.66
C ALA A 226 0.39 -3.39 19.01
N CYS A 227 1.57 -2.83 19.32
CA CYS A 227 2.75 -3.61 19.71
C CYS A 227 2.53 -4.44 20.98
N ASP A 228 1.97 -3.83 22.04
CA ASP A 228 1.69 -4.53 23.30
C ASP A 228 0.64 -5.63 23.10
N THR A 229 -0.39 -5.35 22.30
CA THR A 229 -1.42 -6.34 21.95
C THR A 229 -0.83 -7.49 21.14
N ALA A 230 0.05 -7.21 20.18
CA ALA A 230 0.77 -8.22 19.43
C ALA A 230 1.59 -9.11 20.37
N GLY A 231 2.38 -8.52 21.27
CA GLY A 231 3.16 -9.27 22.27
C GLY A 231 2.30 -10.19 23.13
N ASN A 232 1.21 -9.68 23.70
CA ASN A 232 0.33 -10.44 24.58
C ASN A 232 -0.46 -11.55 23.88
N LEU A 233 -0.72 -11.43 22.58
CA LEU A 233 -1.42 -12.43 21.77
C LEU A 233 -0.48 -13.42 21.07
N GLY A 234 0.84 -13.33 21.30
CA GLY A 234 1.82 -14.24 20.70
C GLY A 234 2.31 -13.81 19.30
N PHE A 235 1.93 -12.62 18.83
CA PHE A 235 2.42 -12.00 17.60
C PHE A 235 3.61 -11.06 17.83
N GLY A 236 4.32 -11.14 18.96
CA GLY A 236 5.43 -10.23 19.27
C GLY A 236 6.54 -10.24 18.20
N SER A 237 6.83 -11.40 17.60
CA SER A 237 7.80 -11.54 16.50
C SER A 237 7.32 -10.93 15.17
N SER A 238 6.03 -10.60 15.06
CA SER A 238 5.46 -9.91 13.90
C SER A 238 5.87 -8.45 13.83
N ILE A 239 6.28 -7.81 14.93
CA ILE A 239 6.78 -6.43 14.91
C ILE A 239 8.10 -6.42 14.14
N GLU A 240 8.04 -5.94 12.90
CA GLU A 240 9.15 -6.07 11.98
C GLU A 240 10.10 -4.88 12.04
N ARG A 241 9.54 -3.67 12.09
CA ARG A 241 10.30 -2.42 12.08
C ARG A 241 9.53 -1.29 12.76
N GLY A 242 10.25 -0.50 13.55
CA GLY A 242 9.71 0.63 14.30
C GLY A 242 9.41 0.24 15.76
N PRO A 243 8.68 1.11 16.50
CA PRO A 243 8.15 2.39 16.07
C PRO A 243 9.23 3.36 15.56
N GLY A 244 8.94 4.09 14.49
CA GLY A 244 9.90 5.00 13.85
C GLY A 244 9.23 6.25 13.29
N ARG A 245 10.03 7.14 12.70
CA ARG A 245 9.58 8.33 11.99
C ARG A 245 10.10 8.29 10.57
N HIS A 246 9.22 8.40 9.59
CA HIS A 246 9.63 8.66 8.21
C HIS A 246 9.97 10.13 8.04
N GLY A 247 10.93 10.42 7.17
CA GLY A 247 11.12 11.78 6.71
C GLY A 247 10.11 12.16 5.63
N MET A 248 10.02 11.38 4.54
CA MET A 248 8.94 11.50 3.54
C MET A 248 7.58 11.19 4.15
N GLY A 249 6.58 12.02 3.86
CA GLY A 249 5.24 11.95 4.48
C GLY A 249 5.19 12.32 5.97
N HIS A 250 6.34 12.35 6.64
CA HIS A 250 6.55 12.74 8.03
C HIS A 250 5.71 12.02 9.08
N VAL A 251 5.33 10.76 8.82
CA VAL A 251 4.49 9.96 9.73
C VAL A 251 5.30 9.18 10.77
N LEU A 252 4.75 9.00 11.97
CA LEU A 252 5.13 7.90 12.84
C LEU A 252 4.62 6.61 12.22
N TYR A 253 5.42 5.56 12.28
CA TYR A 253 5.04 4.27 11.73
C TYR A 253 5.44 3.12 12.64
N VAL A 254 4.77 1.99 12.45
CA VAL A 254 5.27 0.65 12.78
C VAL A 254 4.89 -0.29 11.64
N TYR A 255 5.81 -1.20 11.29
CA TYR A 255 5.55 -2.28 10.35
C TYR A 255 5.38 -3.59 11.10
N LEU A 256 4.31 -4.31 10.78
CA LEU A 256 4.06 -5.67 11.27
C LEU A 256 3.95 -6.66 10.12
N ARG A 257 4.22 -7.94 10.40
CA ARG A 257 3.89 -9.07 9.53
C ARG A 257 2.65 -9.79 10.03
N ASP A 258 1.67 -9.98 9.16
CA ASP A 258 0.55 -10.88 9.47
C ASP A 258 1.03 -12.34 9.60
N PRO A 259 0.16 -13.28 10.02
CA PRO A 259 0.54 -14.68 10.20
C PRO A 259 1.11 -15.38 8.96
N ASP A 260 0.83 -14.86 7.77
CA ASP A 260 1.28 -15.38 6.48
C ASP A 260 2.48 -14.61 5.90
N GLY A 261 2.97 -13.59 6.63
CA GLY A 261 4.13 -12.80 6.26
C GLY A 261 3.81 -11.58 5.40
N HIS A 262 2.55 -11.23 5.15
CA HIS A 262 2.19 -9.98 4.50
C HIS A 262 2.49 -8.79 5.42
N ARG A 263 3.14 -7.75 4.88
CA ARG A 263 3.53 -6.58 5.66
C ARG A 263 2.42 -5.54 5.67
N ILE A 264 2.11 -5.04 6.86
CA ILE A 264 1.19 -3.93 7.09
C ILE A 264 1.90 -2.81 7.83
N GLU A 265 1.63 -1.57 7.43
CA GLU A 265 2.06 -0.37 8.14
C GLU A 265 0.88 0.23 8.92
N LEU A 266 1.12 0.56 10.19
CA LEU A 266 0.26 1.45 10.96
C LEU A 266 0.99 2.77 11.13
N HIS A 267 0.33 3.87 10.75
CA HIS A 267 0.93 5.18 10.82
C HIS A 267 -0.08 6.28 11.16
N ASN A 268 0.37 7.39 11.73
CA ASN A 268 -0.51 8.53 11.94
C ASN A 268 -0.90 9.18 10.61
N THR A 269 -1.88 10.08 10.64
CA THR A 269 -2.31 10.79 9.42
C THR A 269 -1.17 11.65 8.86
N PRO A 270 -0.78 11.49 7.58
CA PRO A 270 0.24 12.33 6.94
C PRO A 270 -0.25 13.77 6.75
N TYR A 271 0.67 14.67 6.39
CA TYR A 271 0.31 16.01 5.94
C TYR A 271 -0.50 15.97 4.64
N GLN A 272 -1.27 17.02 4.40
CA GLN A 272 -2.09 17.15 3.21
C GLN A 272 -1.34 17.85 2.08
N ILE A 273 -1.67 17.47 0.84
CA ILE A 273 -1.18 18.07 -0.40
C ILE A 273 -2.36 18.77 -1.06
N ILE A 274 -2.71 19.95 -0.55
CA ILE A 274 -3.90 20.69 -0.99
C ILE A 274 -3.64 21.57 -2.21
N ASP A 275 -2.43 22.13 -2.32
CA ASP A 275 -2.08 23.08 -3.38
C ASP A 275 -1.66 22.33 -4.64
N ILE A 276 -2.13 22.78 -5.81
CA ILE A 276 -1.82 22.15 -7.11
C ILE A 276 -0.45 22.57 -7.63
N GLU A 277 0.01 23.73 -7.19
CA GLU A 277 1.28 24.37 -7.52
C GLU A 277 2.46 23.76 -6.77
N LEU A 278 2.21 22.93 -5.75
CA LEU A 278 3.27 22.29 -4.99
C LEU A 278 4.09 21.37 -5.90
N GLU A 279 5.35 21.75 -6.09
CA GLU A 279 6.34 20.96 -6.83
C GLU A 279 6.71 19.68 -6.09
N THR A 280 7.09 18.65 -6.85
CA THR A 280 7.56 17.39 -6.28
C THR A 280 8.86 17.60 -5.50
N ASN A 281 8.90 17.11 -4.27
CA ASN A 281 10.10 17.07 -3.46
C ASN A 281 11.08 16.02 -4.01
N ILE A 282 12.30 16.43 -4.35
CA ILE A 282 13.32 15.55 -4.92
C ILE A 282 14.38 15.27 -3.87
N LEU A 283 14.58 13.99 -3.57
CA LEU A 283 15.54 13.52 -2.57
C LEU A 283 16.72 12.80 -3.23
N ALA A 284 17.92 13.15 -2.76
CA ALA A 284 19.19 12.61 -3.21
C ALA A 284 19.73 11.52 -2.25
N PRO A 285 20.65 10.63 -2.70
CA PRO A 285 21.14 9.51 -1.90
C PRO A 285 21.79 9.90 -0.57
N ASP A 286 22.42 11.07 -0.51
CA ASP A 286 23.16 11.59 0.64
C ASP A 286 22.26 12.18 1.74
N GLN A 287 20.97 12.39 1.44
CA GLN A 287 20.01 13.01 2.37
C GLN A 287 19.39 12.00 3.34
N ARG A 288 20.19 11.09 3.90
CA ARG A 288 19.72 10.01 4.78
C ARG A 288 18.90 10.50 5.96
N GLN A 289 19.29 11.59 6.61
CA GLN A 289 18.54 12.15 7.75
C GLN A 289 17.15 12.64 7.35
N GLN A 290 16.94 13.00 6.08
CA GLN A 290 15.64 13.37 5.53
C GLN A 290 14.81 12.16 5.07
N LEU A 291 15.41 10.97 4.96
CA LEU A 291 14.69 9.73 4.65
C LEU A 291 14.28 9.02 5.95
N LEU A 292 15.24 8.89 6.88
CA LEU A 292 15.11 8.15 8.13
C LEU A 292 15.67 9.02 9.28
N PRO A 293 14.89 9.98 9.77
CA PRO A 293 15.33 10.92 10.80
C PRO A 293 15.67 10.26 12.13
N TRP A 294 15.02 9.12 12.46
CA TRP A 294 15.24 8.39 13.71
C TRP A 294 15.82 7.00 13.45
N GLY A 295 16.74 6.60 14.31
CA GLY A 295 17.21 5.22 14.41
C GLY A 295 18.27 4.81 13.40
N LEU A 296 18.51 3.49 13.37
CA LEU A 296 19.49 2.83 12.51
C LEU A 296 18.87 2.55 11.11
N PRO A 297 19.68 2.14 10.10
CA PRO A 297 19.13 1.82 8.79
C PRO A 297 18.14 0.64 8.87
N PRO A 298 17.31 0.44 7.83
CA PRO A 298 16.38 -0.68 7.79
C PRO A 298 17.11 -2.03 7.80
N GLN A 299 16.51 -3.05 8.41
CA GLN A 299 16.98 -4.42 8.28
C GLN A 299 16.83 -4.92 6.84
N ARG A 300 17.72 -5.83 6.42
CA ARG A 300 17.69 -6.43 5.07
C ARG A 300 16.33 -7.06 4.76
N LYS A 301 15.68 -7.70 5.74
CA LYS A 301 14.34 -8.29 5.56
C LYS A 301 13.29 -7.26 5.14
N TRP A 302 13.33 -6.04 5.69
CA TRP A 302 12.38 -4.99 5.34
C TRP A 302 12.54 -4.60 3.87
N VAL A 303 13.80 -4.51 3.41
CA VAL A 303 14.15 -4.13 2.04
C VAL A 303 13.87 -5.24 1.02
N ALA A 304 14.19 -6.51 1.35
CA ALA A 304 14.21 -7.59 0.37
C ALA A 304 12.88 -8.36 0.25
N GLU A 305 12.20 -8.57 1.38
CA GLU A 305 11.01 -9.42 1.45
C GLU A 305 9.75 -8.61 1.10
N ALA A 306 8.92 -9.16 0.23
CA ALA A 306 7.64 -8.58 -0.19
C ALA A 306 6.74 -9.72 -0.67
N SER A 307 5.42 -9.52 -0.63
CA SER A 307 4.45 -10.53 -1.05
C SER A 307 4.41 -10.62 -2.57
N ALA A 308 4.51 -11.82 -3.13
CA ALA A 308 4.35 -12.02 -4.56
C ALA A 308 2.91 -11.69 -5.02
N PHE A 309 2.74 -11.35 -6.29
CA PHE A 309 1.43 -11.34 -6.93
C PHE A 309 1.09 -12.73 -7.49
N ALA A 310 -0.20 -13.09 -7.49
CA ALA A 310 -0.69 -14.35 -8.03
C ALA A 310 -0.20 -14.56 -9.48
N ASP A 311 0.35 -15.74 -9.78
CA ASP A 311 0.75 -16.17 -11.12
C ASP A 311 1.63 -15.17 -11.90
N THR A 312 2.34 -14.29 -11.20
CA THR A 312 3.13 -13.21 -11.80
C THR A 312 4.63 -13.43 -11.57
N PRO A 313 5.43 -13.59 -12.63
CA PRO A 313 6.88 -13.74 -12.51
C PRO A 313 7.52 -12.51 -11.87
N VAL A 314 8.44 -12.72 -10.93
CA VAL A 314 9.21 -11.65 -10.31
C VAL A 314 10.49 -11.43 -11.11
N GLU A 315 10.61 -10.26 -11.74
CA GLU A 315 11.84 -9.80 -12.35
C GLU A 315 12.85 -9.42 -11.25
N PRO A 316 14.08 -9.96 -11.28
CA PRO A 316 15.15 -9.51 -10.39
C PRO A 316 15.44 -8.02 -10.57
N SER A 317 15.80 -7.32 -9.51
CA SER A 317 16.34 -5.96 -9.62
C SER A 317 17.87 -5.98 -9.66
N GLY A 318 18.45 -4.92 -10.21
CA GLY A 318 19.89 -4.65 -10.11
C GLY A 318 20.32 -4.19 -8.71
N GLU A 319 21.53 -3.63 -8.65
CA GLU A 319 22.06 -2.94 -7.46
C GLU A 319 21.30 -1.63 -7.20
N GLY A 320 21.43 -1.06 -6.00
CA GLY A 320 20.79 0.22 -5.64
C GLY A 320 19.88 0.18 -4.40
N TYR A 321 19.98 -0.86 -3.59
CA TYR A 321 19.32 -0.92 -2.29
C TYR A 321 19.90 0.10 -1.31
N PRO A 322 19.08 0.64 -0.40
CA PRO A 322 19.60 1.50 0.66
C PRO A 322 20.55 0.71 1.57
N LEU A 323 21.49 1.41 2.22
CA LEU A 323 22.34 0.82 3.26
C LEU A 323 21.46 0.13 4.30
N VAL A 324 21.67 -1.18 4.51
CA VAL A 324 20.92 -1.98 5.49
C VAL A 324 21.62 -2.03 6.85
N LEU A 325 20.87 -2.35 7.89
CA LEU A 325 21.34 -2.42 9.28
C LEU A 325 22.55 -3.34 9.43
N GLU A 326 22.50 -4.52 8.81
CA GLU A 326 23.53 -5.54 8.91
C GLU A 326 24.86 -5.05 8.34
N GLU A 327 24.83 -4.34 7.20
CA GLU A 327 26.01 -3.74 6.58
C GLU A 327 26.52 -2.52 7.34
N TYR A 328 25.62 -1.75 7.95
CA TYR A 328 26.00 -0.64 8.81
C TYR A 328 26.75 -1.14 10.05
N LEU A 329 26.23 -2.19 10.70
CA LEU A 329 26.83 -2.77 11.90
C LEU A 329 28.17 -3.46 11.61
N SER A 330 28.35 -4.07 10.42
CA SER A 330 29.62 -4.69 10.06
C SER A 330 30.76 -3.70 9.78
N ARG A 331 30.45 -2.40 9.67
CA ARG A 331 31.40 -1.31 9.42
C ARG A 331 31.82 -0.56 10.70
N GLN A 332 31.25 -0.91 11.86
CA GLN A 332 31.58 -0.33 13.17
C GLN A 332 32.69 -1.14 13.84
#